data_AF-A0A7J4QRH6-F1
#
_entry.id   AF-A0A7J4QRH6-F1
#
_cell.length_a   1.000
_cell.length_b   1.000
_cell.length_c   1.000
_cell.angle_alpha   90.00
_cell.angle_beta   90.00
_cell.angle_gamma   90.00
#
_symmetry.space_group_name_H-M   'P 1'
#
loop_
_entity.id
_entity.type
_entity.pdbx_description
1 polymer ?
#
loop_
_entity_poly.entity_id
_entity_poly.type
_entity_poly.pdbx_seq_one_letter_code
_entity_poly.pdbx_strand_id
1 'polypeptide(L)'
;MKVSWRTLPTVLLEDEVLDKAFSRARKAADRVDDSDRIFRVRKQMSRMVQTAADVISTTFMDTVNMWPSLDQSPKFDVAMIDACVGCDDYRHHLSMLQWASKQVLNIAGQNSKKIIRTARTDLMHDARKEAYGRISSIMRRVKPSLLWLSQARETLKRLPTIDQVLP
;
A
#
# COMPACT_ATOMS: atom_id res chain seq x y z
N MET A 1 21.54 14.00 -3.03
CA MET A 1 20.95 13.17 -4.10
C MET A 1 20.07 14.09 -4.93
N LYS A 2 20.27 14.18 -6.25
CA LYS A 2 19.49 15.09 -7.12
C LYS A 2 18.04 14.60 -7.12
N VAL A 3 17.11 15.37 -6.57
CA VAL A 3 15.71 14.95 -6.49
C VAL A 3 15.10 15.04 -7.88
N SER A 4 14.94 13.90 -8.56
CA SER A 4 14.32 13.86 -9.87
C SER A 4 12.83 13.57 -9.74
N TRP A 5 12.04 14.63 -9.58
CA TRP A 5 10.57 14.55 -9.54
C TRP A 5 9.97 13.85 -10.76
N ARG A 6 10.69 13.89 -11.90
CA ARG A 6 10.26 13.29 -13.16
C ARG A 6 10.27 11.76 -13.17
N THR A 7 11.01 11.12 -12.26
CA THR A 7 11.09 9.66 -12.19
C THR A 7 10.04 9.04 -11.26
N LEU A 8 9.15 9.84 -10.68
CA LEU A 8 8.08 9.31 -9.85
C LEU A 8 7.19 8.35 -10.67
N PRO A 9 7.00 7.08 -10.24
CA PRO A 9 6.17 6.12 -10.92
C PRO A 9 4.69 6.48 -10.76
N THR A 10 3.86 5.88 -11.62
CA THR A 10 2.41 6.04 -11.51
C THR A 10 1.92 5.41 -10.20
N VAL A 11 1.12 6.17 -9.45
CA VAL A 11 0.50 5.70 -8.21
C VAL A 11 -0.75 4.90 -8.57
N LEU A 12 -0.83 3.67 -8.10
CA LEU A 12 -2.01 2.83 -8.30
C LEU A 12 -3.19 3.37 -7.48
N LEU A 13 -4.38 3.34 -8.06
CA LEU A 13 -5.62 3.70 -7.39
C LEU A 13 -6.12 2.57 -6.50
N GLU A 14 -7.14 2.87 -5.69
CA GLU A 14 -7.72 1.94 -4.73
C GLU A 14 -8.07 0.57 -5.34
N ASP A 15 -8.85 0.58 -6.43
CA ASP A 15 -9.34 -0.65 -7.08
C ASP A 15 -8.19 -1.44 -7.69
N GLU A 16 -7.22 -0.77 -8.31
CA GLU A 16 -6.04 -1.40 -8.90
C GLU A 16 -5.15 -2.07 -7.85
N VAL A 17 -4.98 -1.42 -6.69
CA VAL A 17 -4.22 -1.99 -5.57
C VAL A 17 -4.94 -3.23 -5.00
N LEU A 18 -6.26 -3.15 -4.82
CA LEU A 18 -7.08 -4.26 -4.35
C LEU A 18 -7.05 -5.44 -5.32
N ASP A 19 -7.24 -5.19 -6.61
CA ASP A 19 -7.22 -6.20 -7.66
C ASP A 19 -5.87 -6.89 -7.75
N LYS A 20 -4.78 -6.12 -7.73
CA LYS A 20 -3.40 -6.66 -7.70
C LYS A 20 -3.18 -7.55 -6.47
N ALA A 21 -3.61 -7.09 -5.30
CA ALA A 21 -3.43 -7.81 -4.03
C ALA A 21 -4.24 -9.11 -3.99
N PHE A 22 -5.53 -9.07 -4.32
CA PHE A 22 -6.41 -10.24 -4.28
C PHE A 22 -6.11 -11.24 -5.38
N SER A 23 -5.73 -10.77 -6.58
CA SER A 23 -5.28 -11.65 -7.66
C SER A 23 -4.02 -12.42 -7.27
N ARG A 24 -3.04 -11.74 -6.65
CA ARG A 24 -1.81 -12.40 -6.18
C ARG A 24 -2.06 -13.32 -4.99
N ALA A 25 -2.96 -12.94 -4.08
CA ALA A 25 -3.39 -13.78 -2.97
C ALA A 25 -4.07 -15.07 -3.43
N ARG A 26 -4.95 -15.01 -4.44
CA ARG A 26 -5.59 -16.18 -5.04
C ARG A 26 -4.56 -17.13 -5.64
N LYS A 27 -3.67 -16.61 -6.49
CA LYS A 27 -2.57 -17.40 -7.08
C LYS A 27 -1.67 -18.04 -6.03
N ALA A 28 -1.43 -17.37 -4.90
CA ALA A 28 -0.63 -17.92 -3.81
C ALA A 28 -1.36 -19.05 -3.06
N ALA A 29 -2.67 -18.98 -2.93
CA ALA A 29 -3.48 -20.01 -2.29
C ALA A 29 -3.64 -21.25 -3.19
N ASP A 30 -3.78 -21.07 -4.50
CA ASP A 30 -3.90 -22.19 -5.46
C ASP A 30 -2.64 -23.07 -5.48
N ARG A 31 -1.48 -22.53 -5.07
CA ARG A 31 -0.20 -23.26 -4.95
C ARG A 31 -0.05 -24.02 -3.63
N VAL A 32 -1.00 -23.90 -2.72
CA VAL A 32 -0.94 -24.61 -1.44
C VAL A 32 -1.34 -26.07 -1.67
N ASP A 33 -0.41 -26.96 -1.38
CA ASP A 33 -0.64 -28.41 -1.39
C ASP A 33 -0.53 -28.99 0.03
N ASP A 34 -1.45 -29.89 0.34
CA ASP A 34 -1.52 -30.61 1.62
C ASP A 34 -2.43 -31.84 1.44
N SER A 35 -2.10 -32.97 2.04
CA SER A 35 -2.91 -34.18 1.92
C SER A 35 -4.24 -34.05 2.67
N ASP A 36 -4.23 -33.44 3.85
CA ASP A 36 -5.42 -33.29 4.67
C ASP A 36 -6.23 -32.05 4.26
N ARG A 37 -7.54 -32.24 4.05
CA ARG A 37 -8.45 -31.19 3.59
C ARG A 37 -8.51 -29.99 4.53
N ILE A 38 -8.58 -30.21 5.85
CA ILE A 38 -8.71 -29.15 6.86
C ILE A 38 -7.41 -28.34 6.91
N PHE A 39 -6.26 -29.02 6.92
CA PHE A 39 -4.96 -28.33 6.90
C PHE A 39 -4.74 -27.55 5.60
N ARG A 40 -5.13 -28.11 4.46
CA ARG A 40 -5.10 -27.42 3.15
C ARG A 40 -5.91 -26.13 3.18
N VAL A 41 -7.18 -26.20 3.59
CA VAL A 41 -8.07 -25.01 3.64
C VAL A 41 -7.52 -23.97 4.60
N ARG A 42 -7.02 -24.39 5.78
CA ARG A 42 -6.39 -23.49 6.75
C ARG A 42 -5.20 -22.74 6.14
N LYS A 43 -4.28 -23.48 5.50
CA LYS A 43 -3.11 -22.92 4.83
C LYS A 43 -3.51 -21.99 3.68
N GLN A 44 -4.47 -22.39 2.85
CA GLN A 44 -5.01 -21.57 1.76
C GLN A 44 -5.58 -20.25 2.28
N MET A 45 -6.51 -20.29 3.23
CA MET A 45 -7.18 -19.08 3.75
C MET A 45 -6.18 -18.15 4.45
N SER A 46 -5.26 -18.69 5.26
CA SER A 46 -4.21 -17.88 5.89
C SER A 46 -3.27 -17.25 4.87
N ARG A 47 -2.87 -18.01 3.83
CA ARG A 47 -2.03 -17.51 2.74
C ARG A 47 -2.72 -16.41 1.95
N MET A 48 -4.03 -16.53 1.69
CA MET A 48 -4.81 -15.49 1.01
C MET A 48 -4.82 -14.17 1.78
N VAL A 49 -5.00 -14.22 3.10
CA VAL A 49 -5.04 -13.01 3.94
C VAL A 49 -3.66 -12.37 4.03
N GLN A 50 -2.64 -13.16 4.34
CA GLN A 50 -1.27 -12.65 4.50
C GLN A 50 -0.73 -12.08 3.18
N THR A 51 -0.87 -12.81 2.06
CA THR A 51 -0.36 -12.37 0.76
C THR A 51 -1.03 -11.07 0.31
N ALA A 52 -2.35 -10.93 0.51
CA ALA A 52 -3.04 -9.69 0.16
C ALA A 52 -2.47 -8.51 0.95
N ALA A 53 -2.28 -8.69 2.25
CA ALA A 53 -1.75 -7.65 3.12
C ALA A 53 -0.31 -7.26 2.79
N ASP A 54 0.55 -8.25 2.53
CA ASP A 54 1.94 -8.02 2.14
C ASP A 54 2.02 -7.23 0.82
N VAL A 55 1.21 -7.60 -0.18
CA VAL A 55 1.21 -6.89 -1.48
C VAL A 55 0.78 -5.43 -1.35
N ILE A 56 -0.24 -5.16 -0.54
CA ILE A 56 -0.70 -3.78 -0.26
C ILE A 56 0.39 -3.02 0.48
N SER A 57 0.93 -3.60 1.56
CA SER A 57 1.97 -3.00 2.38
C SER A 57 3.22 -2.66 1.56
N THR A 58 3.73 -3.60 0.77
CA THR A 58 4.87 -3.38 -0.13
C THR A 58 4.55 -2.29 -1.14
N THR A 59 3.40 -2.35 -1.81
CA THR A 59 3.02 -1.32 -2.81
C THR A 59 2.99 0.08 -2.20
N PHE A 60 2.45 0.24 -0.98
CA PHE A 60 2.40 1.52 -0.29
C PHE A 60 3.76 1.99 0.20
N MET A 61 4.57 1.11 0.79
CA MET A 61 5.90 1.47 1.27
C MET A 61 6.85 1.79 0.12
N ASP A 62 6.80 1.05 -0.98
CA ASP A 62 7.56 1.33 -2.19
C ASP A 62 7.17 2.70 -2.77
N THR A 63 5.87 3.02 -2.77
CA THR A 63 5.39 4.34 -3.17
C THR A 63 5.99 5.41 -2.26
N VAL A 64 5.89 5.26 -0.94
CA VAL A 64 6.41 6.25 0.01
C VAL A 64 7.92 6.43 -0.10
N ASN A 65 8.68 5.35 -0.25
CA ASN A 65 10.15 5.39 -0.36
C ASN A 65 10.64 6.05 -1.64
N MET A 66 9.84 6.01 -2.71
CA MET A 66 10.17 6.65 -3.97
C MET A 66 9.94 8.16 -3.93
N TRP A 67 9.06 8.62 -3.04
CA TRP A 67 8.83 10.04 -2.84
C TRP A 67 9.95 10.61 -1.96
N PRO A 68 10.63 11.69 -2.39
CA PRO A 68 11.77 12.23 -1.69
C PRO A 68 11.38 12.84 -0.34
N SER A 69 12.26 12.71 0.64
CA SER A 69 12.07 13.32 1.95
C SER A 69 12.27 14.83 1.87
N LEU A 70 11.27 15.59 2.32
CA LEU A 70 11.34 17.06 2.37
C LEU A 70 12.47 17.52 3.32
N ASP A 71 12.72 16.79 4.40
CA ASP A 71 13.69 17.19 5.43
C ASP A 71 15.15 17.03 4.95
N GLN A 72 15.38 16.23 3.91
CA GLN A 72 16.69 16.00 3.29
C GLN A 72 16.82 16.72 1.94
N SER A 73 15.81 17.49 1.55
CA SER A 73 15.77 18.21 0.27
C SER A 73 16.32 19.63 0.41
N PRO A 74 16.95 20.20 -0.64
CA PRO A 74 17.36 21.60 -0.65
C PRO A 74 16.19 22.56 -0.38
N LYS A 75 16.46 23.68 0.30
CA LYS A 75 15.43 24.67 0.68
C LYS A 75 14.60 25.18 -0.51
N PHE A 76 15.24 25.36 -1.67
CA PHE A 76 14.56 25.79 -2.89
C PHE A 76 13.55 24.75 -3.38
N ASP A 77 13.94 23.47 -3.42
CA ASP A 77 13.04 22.39 -3.85
C ASP A 77 11.86 22.25 -2.90
N VAL A 78 12.11 22.37 -1.59
CA VAL A 78 11.04 22.36 -0.57
C VAL A 78 10.06 23.52 -0.79
N ALA A 79 10.57 24.73 -1.01
CA ALA A 79 9.71 25.90 -1.28
C ALA A 79 8.91 25.74 -2.59
N MET A 80 9.49 25.09 -3.61
CA MET A 80 8.80 24.82 -4.87
C MET A 80 7.67 23.80 -4.69
N ILE A 81 7.91 22.72 -3.93
CA ILE A 81 6.88 21.73 -3.58
C ILE A 81 5.77 22.41 -2.79
N ASP A 82 6.13 23.22 -1.80
CA ASP A 82 5.17 23.93 -0.97
C ASP A 82 4.25 24.82 -1.83
N ALA A 83 4.83 25.58 -2.75
CA ALA A 83 4.10 26.45 -3.66
C ALA A 83 3.19 25.68 -4.66
N CYS A 84 3.55 24.44 -5.02
CA CYS A 84 2.83 23.70 -6.06
C CYS A 84 1.77 22.75 -5.50
N VAL A 85 2.07 22.05 -4.41
CA VAL A 85 1.22 21.00 -3.85
C VAL A 85 1.04 21.12 -2.35
N GLY A 86 1.81 21.98 -1.65
CA GLY A 86 1.76 22.12 -0.20
C GLY A 86 2.57 21.03 0.53
N CYS A 87 3.48 21.43 1.41
CA CYS A 87 4.29 20.49 2.17
C CYS A 87 3.50 19.70 3.22
N ASP A 88 2.44 20.29 3.78
CA ASP A 88 1.62 19.65 4.80
C ASP A 88 0.77 18.52 4.21
N ASP A 89 0.11 18.78 3.08
CA ASP A 89 -0.64 17.75 2.33
C ASP A 89 0.28 16.63 1.85
N TYR A 90 1.47 16.98 1.35
CA TYR A 90 2.50 16.02 0.98
C TYR A 90 2.84 15.05 2.11
N ARG A 91 3.15 15.58 3.30
CA ARG A 91 3.45 14.75 4.48
C ARG A 91 2.24 13.96 4.93
N HIS A 92 1.06 14.58 4.96
CA HIS A 92 -0.18 13.95 5.38
C HIS A 92 -0.48 12.72 4.52
N HIS A 93 -0.52 12.87 3.19
CA HIS A 93 -0.88 11.77 2.29
C HIS A 93 0.13 10.62 2.30
N LEU A 94 1.44 10.91 2.37
CA LEU A 94 2.46 9.87 2.53
C LEU A 94 2.34 9.14 3.88
N SER A 95 2.07 9.88 4.97
CA SER A 95 1.86 9.28 6.30
C SER A 95 0.62 8.38 6.33
N MET A 96 -0.43 8.72 5.59
CA MET A 96 -1.64 7.91 5.47
C MET A 96 -1.36 6.56 4.79
N LEU A 97 -0.48 6.52 3.78
CA LEU A 97 -0.04 5.27 3.15
C LEU A 97 0.75 4.39 4.13
N GLN A 98 1.68 4.98 4.89
CA GLN A 98 2.43 4.26 5.93
C GLN A 98 1.51 3.72 7.03
N TRP A 99 0.55 4.52 7.49
CA TRP A 99 -0.46 4.09 8.45
C TRP A 99 -1.27 2.92 7.91
N ALA A 100 -1.76 3.01 6.68
CA ALA A 100 -2.57 1.98 6.05
C ALA A 100 -1.80 0.66 5.90
N SER A 101 -0.53 0.73 5.49
CA SER A 101 0.39 -0.41 5.42
C SER A 101 0.45 -1.16 6.75
N LYS A 102 0.66 -0.44 7.87
CA LYS A 102 0.66 -1.02 9.22
C LYS A 102 -0.70 -1.63 9.60
N GLN A 103 -1.80 -0.94 9.31
CA GLN A 103 -3.15 -1.42 9.65
C GLN A 103 -3.51 -2.73 8.93
N VAL A 104 -3.20 -2.81 7.64
CA VAL A 104 -3.50 -3.98 6.81
C VAL A 104 -2.72 -5.22 7.29
N LEU A 105 -1.43 -5.05 7.64
CA LEU A 105 -0.63 -6.12 8.25
C LEU A 105 -1.18 -6.57 9.61
N ASN A 106 -1.62 -5.62 10.46
CA ASN A 106 -2.22 -5.94 11.75
C ASN A 106 -3.53 -6.74 11.60
N ILE A 107 -4.40 -6.36 10.66
CA ILE A 107 -5.63 -7.09 10.34
C ILE A 107 -5.29 -8.52 9.89
N ALA A 108 -4.30 -8.67 9.00
CA ALA A 108 -3.89 -9.97 8.52
C ALA A 108 -3.35 -10.87 9.63
N GLY A 109 -2.53 -10.33 10.54
CA GLY A 109 -2.02 -11.06 11.69
C GLY A 109 -3.12 -11.51 12.65
N GLN A 110 -4.10 -10.65 12.94
CA GLN A 110 -5.25 -10.98 13.80
C GLN A 110 -6.10 -12.11 13.19
N ASN A 111 -6.47 -11.98 11.92
CA ASN A 111 -7.36 -12.94 11.27
C ASN A 111 -6.65 -14.25 10.93
N SER A 112 -5.35 -14.23 10.63
CA SER A 112 -4.56 -15.46 10.47
C SER A 112 -4.51 -16.27 11.77
N LYS A 113 -4.38 -15.62 12.94
CA LYS A 113 -4.48 -16.30 14.24
C LYS A 113 -5.85 -16.93 14.47
N LYS A 114 -6.94 -16.26 14.06
CA LYS A 114 -8.30 -16.84 14.10
C LYS A 114 -8.40 -18.09 13.24
N ILE A 115 -7.93 -18.02 11.98
CA ILE A 115 -7.94 -19.15 11.03
C ILE A 115 -7.15 -20.34 11.57
N ILE A 116 -5.97 -20.10 12.15
CA ILE A 116 -5.09 -21.17 12.63
C ILE A 116 -5.67 -21.89 13.85
N ARG A 117 -6.38 -21.19 14.73
CA ARG A 117 -6.92 -21.75 15.99
C ARG A 117 -8.18 -22.59 15.80
N THR A 118 -8.82 -22.52 14.63
CA THR A 118 -10.09 -23.19 14.38
C THR A 118 -9.88 -24.44 13.52
N ALA A 119 -10.65 -25.51 13.78
CA ALA A 119 -10.68 -26.72 12.96
C ALA A 119 -11.86 -26.76 11.98
N ARG A 120 -12.84 -25.86 12.15
CA ARG A 120 -14.04 -25.74 11.30
C ARG A 120 -13.75 -24.88 10.07
N THR A 121 -14.00 -25.42 8.88
CA THR A 121 -13.74 -24.74 7.60
C THR A 121 -14.62 -23.50 7.42
N ASP A 122 -15.87 -23.52 7.86
CA ASP A 122 -16.80 -22.38 7.72
C ASP A 122 -16.25 -21.13 8.42
N LEU A 123 -15.78 -21.31 9.66
CA LEU A 123 -15.19 -20.24 10.45
C LEU A 123 -13.88 -19.72 9.86
N MET A 124 -13.12 -20.55 9.14
CA MET A 124 -11.94 -20.09 8.39
C MET A 124 -12.34 -19.17 7.22
N HIS A 125 -13.40 -19.52 6.50
CA HIS A 125 -13.92 -18.69 5.42
C HIS A 125 -14.49 -17.36 5.93
N ASP A 126 -15.20 -17.38 7.06
CA ASP A 126 -15.74 -16.17 7.67
C ASP A 126 -14.62 -15.26 8.19
N ALA A 127 -13.59 -15.81 8.83
CA ALA A 127 -12.42 -15.04 9.25
C ALA A 127 -11.67 -14.41 8.06
N ARG A 128 -11.60 -15.09 6.90
CA ARG A 128 -11.05 -14.49 5.67
C ARG A 128 -11.93 -13.36 5.14
N LYS A 129 -13.26 -13.57 5.06
CA LYS A 129 -14.21 -12.53 4.60
C LYS A 129 -14.14 -11.29 5.48
N GLU A 130 -14.09 -11.48 6.80
CA GLU A 130 -13.91 -10.39 7.78
C GLU A 130 -12.62 -9.61 7.49
N ALA A 131 -11.49 -10.30 7.28
CA ALA A 131 -10.22 -9.65 6.97
C ALA A 131 -10.31 -8.82 5.68
N TYR A 132 -10.89 -9.38 4.61
CA TYR A 132 -11.01 -8.69 3.32
C TYR A 132 -11.95 -7.48 3.41
N GLY A 133 -13.05 -7.59 4.15
CA GLY A 133 -13.95 -6.45 4.41
C GLY A 133 -13.24 -5.32 5.16
N ARG A 134 -12.46 -5.65 6.19
CA ARG A 134 -11.67 -4.69 6.98
C ARG A 134 -10.57 -4.04 6.13
N ILE A 135 -9.83 -4.81 5.33
CA ILE A 135 -8.81 -4.30 4.40
C ILE A 135 -9.46 -3.33 3.40
N SER A 136 -10.59 -3.70 2.80
CA SER A 136 -11.32 -2.85 1.86
C SER A 136 -11.82 -1.55 2.52
N SER A 137 -12.16 -1.60 3.81
CA SER A 137 -12.50 -0.39 4.56
C SER A 137 -11.29 0.53 4.79
N ILE A 138 -10.08 -0.02 4.99
CA ILE A 138 -8.85 0.78 5.07
C ILE A 138 -8.56 1.41 3.71
N MET A 139 -8.65 0.63 2.64
CA MET A 139 -8.43 1.10 1.27
C MET A 139 -9.34 2.29 0.90
N ARG A 140 -10.64 2.21 1.24
CA ARG A 140 -11.59 3.32 1.05
C ARG A 140 -11.18 4.61 1.78
N ARG A 141 -10.56 4.51 2.96
CA ARG A 141 -10.05 5.68 3.70
C ARG A 141 -8.81 6.29 3.07
N VAL A 142 -8.01 5.49 2.38
CA VAL A 142 -6.73 5.90 1.77
C VAL A 142 -6.93 6.36 0.32
N LYS A 143 -8.07 6.02 -0.30
CA LYS A 143 -8.46 6.44 -1.65
C LYS A 143 -8.20 7.93 -1.93
N PRO A 144 -8.59 8.89 -1.06
CA PRO A 144 -8.32 10.31 -1.31
C PRO A 144 -6.81 10.60 -1.40
N SER A 145 -6.00 9.97 -0.55
CA SER A 145 -4.55 10.13 -0.57
C SER A 145 -3.90 9.56 -1.83
N LEU A 146 -4.37 8.41 -2.33
CA LEU A 146 -3.86 7.85 -3.59
C LEU A 146 -4.19 8.76 -4.78
N LEU A 147 -5.42 9.30 -4.82
CA LEU A 147 -5.84 10.26 -5.84
C LEU A 147 -5.00 11.54 -5.78
N TRP A 148 -4.81 12.09 -4.58
CA TRP A 148 -4.00 13.28 -4.37
C TRP A 148 -2.56 13.06 -4.83
N LEU A 149 -1.93 11.96 -4.41
CA LEU A 149 -0.54 11.64 -4.82
C LEU A 149 -0.42 11.49 -6.34
N SER A 150 -1.43 10.88 -6.99
CA SER A 150 -1.46 10.77 -8.45
C SER A 150 -1.54 12.14 -9.12
N GLN A 151 -2.35 13.07 -8.61
CA GLN A 151 -2.50 14.42 -9.16
C GLN A 151 -1.25 15.27 -8.88
N ALA A 152 -0.77 15.26 -7.64
CA ALA A 152 0.43 15.98 -7.19
C ALA A 152 1.64 15.57 -8.04
N ARG A 153 1.80 14.28 -8.34
CA ARG A 153 2.83 13.80 -9.25
C ARG A 153 2.77 14.47 -10.63
N GLU A 154 1.59 14.58 -11.24
CA GLU A 154 1.46 15.20 -12.56
C GLU A 154 1.78 16.69 -12.54
N THR A 155 1.50 17.38 -11.43
CA THR A 155 1.95 18.76 -11.20
C THR A 155 3.47 18.84 -11.07
N LEU A 156 4.07 18.02 -10.20
CA LEU A 156 5.51 18.03 -9.92
C LEU A 156 6.37 17.67 -11.14
N LYS A 157 5.87 16.81 -12.03
CA LYS A 157 6.56 16.47 -13.29
C LYS A 157 6.76 17.65 -14.24
N ARG A 158 5.85 18.64 -14.19
CA ARG A 158 5.89 19.83 -15.06
C ARG A 158 6.91 20.85 -14.59
N LEU A 159 7.47 20.68 -13.39
CA LEU A 159 8.42 21.64 -12.84
C LEU A 159 9.71 21.66 -13.67
N PRO A 160 10.24 22.88 -13.96
CA PRO A 160 11.53 23.01 -14.60
C PRO A 160 12.62 22.46 -13.70
N THR A 161 13.59 21.76 -14.29
CA THR A 161 14.80 21.33 -13.57
C THR A 161 15.81 22.47 -13.61
N ILE A 162 16.02 23.13 -12.48
CA ILE A 162 17.02 24.18 -12.34
C ILE A 162 18.24 23.57 -11.65
N ASP A 163 19.43 23.74 -12.23
CA ASP A 163 20.67 23.31 -11.59
C ASP A 163 21.09 24.35 -10.55
N GLN A 164 20.93 24.02 -9.26
CA GLN A 164 21.26 24.92 -8.16
C GLN A 164 22.78 25.13 -7.98
N VAL A 165 23.62 24.42 -8.74
CA VAL A 165 25.09 24.48 -8.66
C VAL A 165 25.68 25.44 -9.69
N LEU A 166 24.90 25.88 -10.67
CA LEU A 166 25.34 26.85 -11.68
C LEU A 166 24.97 28.27 -11.22
N PRO A 167 25.92 29.22 -11.23
CA PRO A 167 25.69 30.62 -10.84
C PRO A 167 24.74 31.36 -11.79
#